data_AF-A0A2K3LPR6-F1
#
_entry.id   AF-A0A2K3LPR6-F1
#
_cell.length_a   1.000
_cell.length_b   1.000
_cell.length_c   1.000
_cell.angle_alpha   90.00
_cell.angle_beta   90.00
_cell.angle_gamma   90.00
#
_symmetry.space_group_name_H-M   'P 1'
#
loop_
_entity.id
_entity.type
_entity.pdbx_description
1 polymer ?
#
loop_
_entity_poly.entity_id
_entity_poly.type
_entity_poly.pdbx_seq_one_letter_code
_entity_poly.pdbx_strand_id
1 'polypeptide(L)'
;MEWNPQTRQSLRQCFLNTLSPALEPRRVAEFRLSEAAGLTNFGLVILRLVAEPDEKIEPSIDEQIRLAAAVNFKNHLHGHRKTIRILNPRKSRSKP
;
A
#
# COMPACT_ATOMS: atom_id res chain seq x y z
N MET A 1 7.55 8.21 6.09
CA MET A 1 8.01 6.81 6.02
C MET A 1 9.29 6.76 5.19
N GLU A 2 10.30 6.04 5.67
CA GLU A 2 11.60 5.92 4.99
C GLU A 2 11.77 4.54 4.37
N TRP A 3 12.56 4.44 3.29
CA TRP A 3 12.92 3.16 2.68
C TRP A 3 14.18 2.61 3.34
N ASN A 4 14.02 1.76 4.34
CA ASN A 4 15.12 1.07 5.01
C ASN A 4 14.80 -0.43 5.20
N PRO A 5 15.80 -1.28 5.49
CA PRO A 5 15.59 -2.73 5.63
C PRO A 5 14.49 -3.12 6.62
N GLN A 6 14.36 -2.38 7.73
CA GLN A 6 13.37 -2.68 8.75
C GLN A 6 11.94 -2.34 8.31
N THR A 7 11.76 -1.22 7.61
CA THR A 7 10.48 -0.84 6.99
C THR A 7 10.08 -1.86 5.92
N ARG A 8 11.03 -2.30 5.08
CA ARG A 8 10.78 -3.36 4.08
C ARG A 8 10.27 -4.64 4.73
N GLN A 9 10.99 -5.13 5.74
CA GLN A 9 10.65 -6.37 6.41
C GLN A 9 9.29 -6.27 7.13
N SER A 10 9.02 -5.13 7.78
CA SER A 10 7.73 -4.87 8.43
C SER A 10 6.58 -4.85 7.44
N LEU A 11 6.74 -4.18 6.29
CA LEU A 11 5.70 -4.12 5.26
C LEU A 11 5.45 -5.48 4.63
N ARG A 12 6.50 -6.26 4.34
CA ARG A 12 6.36 -7.63 3.84
C ARG A 12 5.56 -8.49 4.81
N GLN A 13 5.86 -8.43 6.10
CA GLN A 13 5.11 -9.17 7.12
C GLN A 13 3.65 -8.69 7.20
N CYS A 14 3.41 -7.37 7.13
CA CYS A 14 2.06 -6.84 7.08
C CYS A 14 1.29 -7.37 5.86
N PHE A 15 1.84 -7.30 4.65
CA PHE A 15 1.18 -7.81 3.45
C PHE A 15 0.95 -9.32 3.52
N LEU A 16 1.92 -10.09 4.00
CA LEU A 16 1.74 -11.52 4.21
C LEU A 16 0.59 -11.81 5.20
N ASN A 17 0.51 -11.05 6.29
CA ASN A 17 -0.56 -11.18 7.27
C ASN A 17 -1.94 -10.79 6.71
N THR A 18 -2.02 -9.89 5.72
CA THR A 18 -3.30 -9.59 5.03
C THR A 18 -3.83 -10.78 4.21
N LEU A 19 -2.94 -11.69 3.81
CA LEU A 19 -3.27 -12.92 3.09
C LEU A 19 -3.58 -14.09 4.04
N SER A 20 -3.43 -13.89 5.36
CA SER A 20 -3.69 -14.93 6.34
C SER A 20 -5.18 -15.33 6.37
N PRO A 21 -5.50 -16.63 6.48
CA PRO A 21 -6.88 -17.08 6.69
C PRO A 21 -7.42 -16.71 8.08
N ALA A 22 -6.53 -16.42 9.04
CA ALA A 22 -6.93 -16.01 10.38
C ALA A 22 -7.34 -14.53 10.41
N LEU A 23 -8.48 -14.26 11.05
CA LEU A 23 -9.10 -12.92 11.08
C LEU A 23 -8.24 -11.88 11.80
N GLU A 24 -7.72 -12.22 12.98
CA GLU A 24 -6.99 -11.26 13.83
C GLU A 24 -5.65 -10.79 13.23
N PRO A 25 -4.77 -11.68 12.69
CA PRO A 25 -3.57 -11.27 11.98
C PRO A 25 -3.87 -10.32 10.80
N ARG A 26 -4.95 -10.62 10.05
CA ARG A 26 -5.40 -9.81 8.93
C ARG A 26 -5.86 -8.42 9.38
N ARG A 27 -6.72 -8.33 10.40
CA ARG A 27 -7.20 -7.05 10.94
C ARG A 27 -6.07 -6.16 11.44
N VAL A 28 -5.12 -6.75 12.19
CA VAL A 28 -3.96 -6.00 12.70
C VAL A 28 -3.10 -5.47 11.56
N ALA A 29 -2.90 -6.27 10.50
CA ALA A 29 -2.15 -5.83 9.33
C ALA A 29 -2.87 -4.73 8.54
N GLU A 30 -4.18 -4.86 8.30
CA GLU A 30 -5.00 -3.86 7.64
C GLU A 30 -5.00 -2.53 8.42
N PHE A 31 -5.13 -2.59 9.75
CA PHE A 31 -5.03 -1.43 10.63
C PHE A 31 -3.68 -0.72 10.49
N ARG A 32 -2.57 -1.46 10.61
CA ARG A 32 -1.22 -0.91 10.46
C ARG A 32 -0.97 -0.28 9.09
N LEU A 33 -1.48 -0.89 8.02
CA LEU A 33 -1.39 -0.34 6.67
C LEU A 33 -2.22 0.94 6.52
N SER A 34 -3.38 1.00 7.16
CA SER A 34 -4.23 2.20 7.21
C SER A 34 -3.54 3.35 7.95
N GLU A 35 -2.92 3.08 9.10
CA GLU A 35 -2.14 4.09 9.83
C GLU A 35 -0.94 4.58 9.00
N ALA A 36 -0.20 3.63 8.40
CA ALA A 36 0.96 3.95 7.57
C ALA A 36 0.59 4.77 6.32
N ALA A 37 -0.62 4.60 5.78
CA ALA A 37 -1.09 5.33 4.60
C ALA A 37 -1.16 6.86 4.80
N GLY A 38 -1.23 7.34 6.05
CA GLY A 38 -1.16 8.75 6.39
C GLY A 38 0.26 9.34 6.39
N LEU A 39 1.30 8.49 6.36
CA LEU A 39 2.68 8.93 6.43
C LEU A 39 3.18 9.46 5.07
N THR A 40 4.00 10.51 5.10
CA THR A 40 4.71 11.00 3.92
C THR A 40 5.52 9.87 3.28
N ASN A 41 5.57 9.83 1.95
CA ASN A 41 6.30 8.82 1.17
C ASN A 41 5.77 7.38 1.27
N PHE A 42 4.64 7.12 1.95
CA PHE A 42 4.06 5.77 2.00
C PHE A 42 3.87 5.18 0.60
N GLY A 43 3.19 5.91 -0.30
CA GLY A 43 2.97 5.45 -1.67
C GLY A 43 4.27 5.14 -2.43
N LEU A 44 5.32 5.93 -2.24
CA LEU A 44 6.63 5.69 -2.87
C LEU A 44 7.29 4.42 -2.33
N VAL A 45 7.20 4.19 -1.02
CA VAL A 45 7.72 2.99 -0.35
C VAL A 45 6.99 1.74 -0.82
N ILE A 46 5.65 1.79 -0.96
CA ILE A 46 4.89 0.65 -1.51
C ILE A 46 5.25 0.39 -2.97
N LEU A 47 5.44 1.45 -3.77
CA LEU A 47 5.85 1.29 -5.17
C LEU A 47 7.23 0.61 -5.30
N ARG A 48 8.20 0.97 -4.45
CA ARG A 48 9.51 0.29 -4.41
C ARG A 48 9.37 -1.17 -4.00
N LEU A 49 8.54 -1.49 -3.02
CA LEU A 49 8.28 -2.88 -2.62
C LEU A 49 7.73 -3.72 -3.78
N VAL A 50 6.89 -3.14 -4.64
CA VAL A 50 6.35 -3.82 -5.82
C VAL A 50 7.41 -4.00 -6.91
N ALA A 51 8.30 -3.02 -7.07
CA ALA A 51 9.30 -3.00 -8.15
C ALA A 51 10.59 -3.76 -7.82
N GLU A 52 10.93 -3.91 -6.53
CA GLU A 52 12.18 -4.53 -6.06
C GLU A 52 11.88 -5.92 -5.45
N PRO A 53 12.10 -7.03 -6.20
CA PRO A 53 12.01 -8.39 -5.67
C PRO A 53 12.91 -8.59 -4.44
N ASP A 54 12.49 -9.41 -3.47
CA ASP A 54 13.46 -9.98 -2.53
C ASP A 54 13.98 -11.34 -3.00
N GLU A 55 15.27 -11.40 -3.32
CA GLU A 55 15.95 -12.66 -3.64
C GLU A 55 16.09 -13.57 -2.41
N LYS A 56 15.87 -13.06 -1.19
CA LYS A 56 16.03 -13.81 0.06
C LYS A 56 14.77 -14.56 0.50
N ILE A 57 13.64 -14.40 -0.19
CA ILE A 57 12.40 -15.12 0.13
C ILE A 57 11.96 -15.96 -1.06
N GLU A 58 11.12 -16.96 -0.78
CA GLU A 58 10.61 -17.84 -1.83
C GLU A 58 9.87 -17.02 -2.92
N PRO A 59 10.16 -17.23 -4.22
CA PRO A 59 9.62 -16.40 -5.30
C PRO A 59 8.08 -16.32 -5.32
N SER A 60 7.40 -17.41 -4.99
CA SER A 60 5.93 -17.47 -4.91
C SER A 60 5.38 -16.56 -3.78
N ILE A 61 6.07 -16.51 -2.64
CA ILE A 61 5.70 -15.67 -1.51
C ILE A 61 6.01 -14.20 -1.83
N ASP A 62 7.16 -13.91 -2.45
CA ASP A 62 7.50 -12.56 -2.90
C ASP A 62 6.45 -12.03 -3.88
N GLU A 63 6.07 -12.83 -4.87
CA GLU A 63 5.05 -12.46 -5.83
C GLU A 63 3.71 -12.12 -5.16
N GLN A 64 3.24 -12.96 -4.23
CA GLN A 64 2.01 -12.70 -3.47
C GLN A 64 2.07 -11.39 -2.69
N ILE A 65 3.20 -11.11 -2.02
CA ILE A 65 3.41 -9.86 -1.29
C ILE A 65 3.38 -8.66 -2.24
N ARG A 66 4.06 -8.73 -3.39
CA ARG A 66 4.08 -7.66 -4.39
C ARG A 66 2.71 -7.42 -5.00
N LEU A 67 1.93 -8.47 -5.27
CA LEU A 67 0.56 -8.34 -5.77
C LEU A 67 -0.35 -7.66 -4.73
N ALA A 68 -0.29 -8.07 -3.46
CA ALA A 68 -1.03 -7.43 -2.38
C ALA A 68 -0.65 -5.95 -2.22
N ALA A 69 0.64 -5.65 -2.29
CA ALA A 69 1.17 -4.29 -2.27
C ALA A 69 0.69 -3.44 -3.45
N ALA A 70 0.67 -4.00 -4.66
CA ALA A 70 0.18 -3.31 -5.87
C ALA A 70 -1.32 -2.96 -5.77
N VAL A 71 -2.13 -3.89 -5.25
CA VAL A 71 -3.56 -3.65 -4.99
C VAL A 71 -3.74 -2.55 -3.95
N ASN A 72 -2.98 -2.59 -2.85
CA ASN A 72 -3.00 -1.55 -1.82
C ASN A 72 -2.60 -0.17 -2.39
N PHE A 73 -1.52 -0.10 -3.16
CA PHE A 73 -1.05 1.12 -3.80
C PHE A 73 -2.11 1.72 -4.73
N LYS A 74 -2.74 0.90 -5.58
CA LYS A 74 -3.86 1.31 -6.44
C LYS A 74 -5.00 1.91 -5.60
N ASN A 75 -5.36 1.27 -4.48
CA ASN A 75 -6.43 1.75 -3.61
C ASN A 75 -6.06 3.06 -2.90
N HIS A 76 -4.81 3.18 -2.43
CA HIS A 76 -4.27 4.41 -1.85
C HIS A 76 -4.35 5.59 -2.83
N LEU A 77 -3.99 5.39 -4.11
CA LEU A 77 -4.13 6.40 -5.14
C LEU A 77 -5.60 6.78 -5.40
N HIS A 78 -6.53 5.82 -5.40
CA HIS A 78 -7.95 6.12 -5.57
C HIS A 78 -8.53 6.92 -4.40
N GLY A 79 -8.12 6.62 -3.16
CA GLY A 79 -8.46 7.42 -1.99
C GLY A 79 -8.00 8.86 -2.13
N HIS A 80 -6.71 9.06 -2.46
CA HIS A 80 -6.15 10.40 -2.70
C HIS A 80 -6.82 11.13 -3.86
N ARG A 81 -7.12 10.44 -4.98
CA ARG A 81 -7.81 11.04 -6.14
C ARG A 81 -9.21 11.53 -5.79
N LYS A 82 -9.94 10.83 -4.90
CA LYS A 82 -11.25 11.30 -4.39
C LYS A 82 -11.08 12.55 -3.55
N THR A 83 -10.13 12.58 -2.62
CA THR A 83 -9.85 13.76 -1.78
C THR A 83 -9.40 14.97 -2.60
N ILE A 84 -8.50 14.80 -3.58
CA ILE A 84 -8.06 15.88 -4.47
C ILE A 84 -9.22 16.41 -5.32
N ARG A 85 -10.12 15.55 -5.82
CA ARG A 85 -11.32 15.99 -6.56
C ARG A 85 -12.27 16.81 -5.68
N ILE A 86 -12.43 16.44 -4.41
CA ILE A 86 -13.23 17.23 -3.44
C ILE A 86 -12.57 18.59 -3.17
N LEU A 87 -11.24 18.64 -3.07
CA LEU A 87 -10.49 19.87 -2.83
C LEU A 87 -10.31 20.75 -4.09
N ASN A 88 -10.64 20.25 -5.29
CA ASN A 88 -10.56 21.00 -6.55
C ASN A 88 -11.89 20.96 -7.33
N PRO A 89 -12.94 21.68 -6.87
CA PRO A 89 -14.24 21.74 -7.54
C PRO A 89 -14.24 22.55 -8.86
N ARG A 90 -13.11 23.17 -9.26
CA ARG A 90 -13.04 24.14 -10.36
C ARG A 90 -13.10 23.56 -11.79
N LYS A 91 -13.51 22.31 -11.99
CA LYS A 91 -13.60 21.70 -13.35
C LYS A 91 -14.97 21.16 -13.75
N SER A 92 -16.03 21.44 -12.98
CA SER A 92 -17.38 20.93 -13.26
C SER A 92 -18.43 21.97 -13.65
N ARG A 93 -18.06 23.22 -13.96
CA ARG A 93 -19.01 24.21 -14.50
C ARG A 93 -18.41 25.02 -15.64
N SER A 94 -18.45 24.44 -16.83
CA SER A 94 -18.53 25.20 -18.07
C SER A 94 -18.98 24.26 -19.18
N LYS A 95 -20.28 24.13 -19.39
CA LYS A 95 -20.83 23.98 -20.73
C LYS A 95 -22.09 24.87 -20.84
N PRO A 96 -22.27 25.50 -22.00
CA PRO A 96 -23.13 26.66 -22.22
C PRO A 96 -24.61 26.34 -22.09
#